data_AF-A0A9J6PE68-F1
#
_entry.id   AF-A0A9J6PE68-F1
#
_cell.length_a   1.000
_cell.length_b   1.000
_cell.length_c   1.000
_cell.angle_alpha   90.00
_cell.angle_beta   90.00
_cell.angle_gamma   90.00
#
_symmetry.space_group_name_H-M   'P 1'
#
loop_
_entity.id
_entity.type
_entity.pdbx_description
1 polymer ?
#
loop_
_entity_poly.entity_id
_entity_poly.type
_entity_poly.pdbx_seq_one_letter_code
_entity_poly.pdbx_strand_id
1 'polypeptide(L)'
;MRIKLAVALFIVSLSAQAFKPPSLVPDRDIALLKEGCKIKNDNPSMSNESLKNSIMSMEVGISEKQAERVVNMLSLLPEISKPGFNCDEVDIIYNNKNLK
;
A
#
# COMPACT_ATOMS: atom_id res chain seq x y z
N MET A 1 32.83 -48.19 14.15
CA MET A 1 31.44 -47.73 14.29
C MET A 1 31.40 -46.24 13.91
N ARG A 2 30.87 -45.88 12.74
CA ARG A 2 30.90 -44.50 12.20
C ARG A 2 29.55 -43.83 12.45
N ILE A 3 29.49 -42.91 13.41
CA ILE A 3 28.30 -42.08 13.67
C ILE A 3 28.33 -40.95 12.65
N LYS A 4 27.44 -40.99 11.66
CA LYS A 4 27.20 -39.90 10.73
C LYS A 4 26.28 -38.90 11.43
N LEU A 5 26.83 -37.76 11.89
CA LEU A 5 26.05 -36.65 12.40
C LEU A 5 25.36 -35.95 11.21
N ALA A 6 24.06 -36.16 11.06
CA ALA A 6 23.25 -35.43 10.09
C ALA A 6 22.97 -34.03 10.66
N VAL A 7 23.58 -33.00 10.07
CA VAL A 7 23.27 -31.60 10.34
C VAL A 7 21.99 -31.27 9.58
N ALA A 8 20.86 -31.20 10.30
CA ALA A 8 19.59 -30.75 9.76
C ALA A 8 19.62 -29.23 9.62
N LEU A 9 19.73 -28.75 8.37
CA LEU A 9 19.63 -27.34 8.02
C LEU A 9 18.15 -26.92 8.15
N PHE A 10 17.77 -26.36 9.30
CA PHE A 10 16.45 -25.76 9.51
C PHE A 10 16.39 -24.44 8.74
N ILE A 11 15.99 -24.49 7.47
CA ILE A 11 15.66 -23.29 6.70
C ILE A 11 14.33 -22.79 7.25
N VAL A 12 14.39 -21.81 8.15
CA VAL A 12 13.21 -21.05 8.60
C VAL A 12 12.70 -20.29 7.38
N SER A 13 11.74 -20.90 6.70
CA SER A 13 11.00 -20.27 5.61
C SER A 13 10.11 -19.20 6.25
N LEU A 14 10.65 -17.99 6.41
CA LEU A 14 9.88 -16.80 6.72
C LEU A 14 8.95 -16.59 5.53
N SER A 15 7.72 -17.06 5.66
CA SER A 15 6.65 -16.71 4.75
C SER A 15 6.46 -15.21 4.88
N ALA A 16 6.98 -14.47 3.90
CA ALA A 16 6.62 -13.07 3.70
C ALA A 16 5.09 -13.05 3.54
N GLN A 17 4.39 -12.74 4.62
CA GLN A 17 2.95 -12.52 4.59
C GLN A 17 2.75 -11.31 3.69
N ALA A 18 2.40 -11.57 2.43
CA ALA A 18 2.07 -10.52 1.48
C ALA A 18 1.04 -9.61 2.15
N PHE A 19 1.42 -8.34 2.34
CA PHE A 19 0.55 -7.36 2.97
C PHE A 19 -0.73 -7.29 2.14
N LYS A 20 -1.83 -7.84 2.67
CA LYS A 20 -3.12 -7.79 1.99
C LYS A 20 -3.72 -6.42 2.27
N PRO A 21 -4.06 -5.63 1.23
CA PRO A 21 -4.81 -4.40 1.41
C PRO A 21 -6.10 -4.67 2.20
N PRO A 22 -6.54 -3.73 3.05
CA PRO A 22 -7.76 -3.93 3.83
C PRO A 22 -8.99 -4.02 2.91
N SER A 23 -10.04 -4.74 3.31
CA SER A 23 -11.27 -4.85 2.50
C SER A 23 -12.02 -3.52 2.38
N LEU A 24 -11.87 -2.65 3.39
CA LEU A 24 -12.41 -1.30 3.43
C LEU A 24 -11.31 -0.32 3.83
N VAL A 25 -11.37 0.91 3.30
CA VAL A 25 -10.49 1.99 3.74
C VAL A 25 -10.77 2.29 5.21
N PRO A 26 -9.77 2.21 6.11
CA PRO A 26 -9.93 2.64 7.49
C PRO A 26 -10.13 4.16 7.58
N ASP A 27 -10.98 4.65 8.48
CA ASP A 27 -11.28 6.09 8.63
C ASP A 27 -10.03 6.97 8.72
N ARG A 28 -9.04 6.52 9.51
CA ARG A 28 -7.75 7.19 9.70
C ARG A 28 -6.90 7.34 8.42
N ASP A 29 -7.23 6.59 7.37
CA ASP A 29 -6.50 6.60 6.10
C ASP A 29 -7.25 7.33 5.00
N ILE A 30 -8.52 7.72 5.21
CA ILE A 30 -9.35 8.35 4.18
C ILE A 30 -8.69 9.64 3.67
N ALA A 31 -8.29 10.54 4.57
CA ALA A 31 -7.66 11.81 4.19
C ALA A 31 -6.35 11.57 3.42
N LEU A 32 -5.48 10.69 3.93
CA LEU A 32 -4.21 10.34 3.29
C LEU A 32 -4.41 9.67 1.93
N LEU A 33 -5.47 8.87 1.78
CA LEU A 33 -5.81 8.22 0.52
C LEU A 33 -6.23 9.25 -0.55
N LYS A 34 -7.06 10.23 -0.17
CA LYS A 34 -7.47 11.34 -1.05
C LYS A 34 -6.26 12.15 -1.51
N GLU A 35 -5.39 12.52 -0.59
CA GLU A 35 -4.20 13.31 -0.92
C GLU A 35 -3.16 12.52 -1.70
N GLY A 36 -2.91 11.26 -1.34
CA GLY A 36 -2.05 10.36 -2.12
C GLY A 36 -2.59 10.14 -3.54
N CYS A 37 -3.91 10.08 -3.71
CA CYS A 37 -4.55 10.06 -5.03
C CYS A 37 -4.22 11.32 -5.83
N LYS A 38 -4.39 12.51 -5.24
CA LYS A 38 -4.10 13.80 -5.92
C LYS A 38 -2.64 13.87 -6.37
N ILE A 39 -1.71 13.55 -5.47
CA ILE A 39 -0.26 13.53 -5.80
C ILE A 39 0.03 12.60 -6.98
N LYS A 40 -0.58 11.40 -7.00
CA LYS A 40 -0.42 10.43 -8.09
C LYS A 40 -1.12 10.87 -9.38
N ASN A 41 -2.26 11.57 -9.29
CA ASN A 41 -2.96 12.12 -10.45
C ASN A 41 -2.15 13.25 -11.10
N ASP A 42 -1.58 14.13 -10.29
CA ASP A 42 -0.71 15.23 -10.72
C ASP A 42 0.63 14.72 -11.27
N ASN A 43 1.10 13.56 -10.77
CA ASN A 43 2.35 12.93 -11.19
C ASN A 43 2.14 11.45 -11.56
N PRO A 44 1.51 11.14 -12.71
CA PRO A 44 1.15 9.76 -13.08
C PRO A 44 2.35 8.80 -13.13
N SER A 45 3.53 9.30 -13.47
CA SER A 45 4.78 8.52 -13.54
C SER A 45 5.48 8.31 -12.21
N MET A 46 5.00 8.92 -11.11
CA MET A 46 5.60 8.81 -9.78
C MET A 46 5.65 7.34 -9.32
N SER A 47 6.81 6.88 -8.85
CA SER A 47 6.96 5.53 -8.31
C SER A 47 6.21 5.36 -6.98
N ASN A 48 5.82 4.12 -6.65
CA ASN A 48 5.18 3.81 -5.37
C ASN A 48 6.06 4.20 -4.16
N GLU A 49 7.38 4.06 -4.28
CA GLU A 49 8.32 4.48 -3.25
C GLU A 49 8.33 6.01 -3.05
N SER A 50 8.36 6.77 -4.15
CA SER A 50 8.30 8.23 -4.10
C SER A 50 6.95 8.72 -3.54
N LEU A 51 5.86 8.04 -3.89
CA LEU A 51 4.53 8.33 -3.36
C LEU A 51 4.45 8.03 -1.85
N LYS A 52 5.00 6.90 -1.40
CA LYS A 52 5.11 6.55 0.02
C LYS A 52 5.82 7.65 0.80
N ASN A 53 6.98 8.09 0.29
CA ASN A 53 7.78 9.14 0.92
C ASN A 53 7.03 10.48 0.96
N SER A 54 6.31 10.81 -0.12
CA SER A 54 5.49 12.03 -0.18
C SER A 54 4.37 12.02 0.86
N ILE A 55 3.65 10.90 0.99
CA ILE A 55 2.60 10.72 2.02
C ILE A 55 3.19 10.87 3.43
N MET A 56 4.35 10.26 3.69
CA MET A 56 5.02 10.38 5.00
C MET A 56 5.46 11.81 5.34
N SER A 57 5.70 12.65 4.34
CA SER A 57 6.07 14.06 4.55
C SER A 57 4.89 15.01 4.72
N MET A 58 3.65 14.54 4.55
CA MET A 58 2.46 15.40 4.61
C MET A 58 2.19 15.94 6.02
N GLU A 59 2.29 15.06 7.02
CA GLU A 59 1.98 15.41 8.41
C GLU A 59 2.89 14.65 9.38
N VAL A 60 3.09 15.27 10.55
CA VAL A 60 3.84 14.65 11.64
C VAL A 60 3.06 13.46 12.21
N GLY A 61 3.71 12.30 12.30
CA GLY A 61 3.13 11.12 12.95
C GLY A 61 2.57 10.06 12.00
N ILE A 62 2.64 10.26 10.69
CA ILE A 62 2.30 9.22 9.71
C ILE A 62 3.36 8.12 9.78
N SER A 63 2.95 6.91 10.18
CA SER A 63 3.85 5.76 10.21
C SER A 63 4.14 5.23 8.80
N GLU A 64 5.31 4.62 8.61
CA GLU A 64 5.65 3.97 7.33
C GLU A 64 4.60 2.91 6.93
N LYS A 65 4.12 2.10 7.88
CA LYS A 65 3.07 1.10 7.64
C LYS A 65 1.75 1.71 7.19
N GLN A 66 1.47 2.95 7.61
CA GLN A 66 0.28 3.67 7.18
C GLN A 66 0.44 4.18 5.75
N ALA A 67 1.58 4.81 5.44
CA ALA A 67 1.87 5.24 4.07
C ALA A 67 1.92 4.06 3.09
N GLU A 68 2.56 2.95 3.46
CA GLU A 68 2.60 1.74 2.66
C GLU A 68 1.19 1.18 2.41
N ARG A 69 0.33 1.16 3.42
CA ARG A 69 -1.07 0.73 3.25
C ARG A 69 -1.83 1.62 2.27
N VAL A 70 -1.66 2.95 2.36
CA VAL A 70 -2.28 3.90 1.43
C VAL A 70 -1.79 3.66 -0.01
N VAL A 71 -0.47 3.55 -0.21
CA VAL A 71 0.11 3.25 -1.54
C VAL A 71 -0.40 1.93 -2.09
N ASN A 72 -0.49 0.89 -1.24
CA ASN A 72 -1.03 -0.40 -1.65
C ASN A 72 -2.50 -0.28 -2.06
N MET A 73 -3.33 0.49 -1.34
CA MET A 73 -4.71 0.74 -1.75
C MET A 73 -4.80 1.45 -3.11
N LEU A 74 -4.00 2.50 -3.32
CA LEU A 74 -3.94 3.24 -4.58
C LEU A 74 -3.43 2.39 -5.76
N SER A 75 -2.51 1.45 -5.50
CA SER A 75 -1.98 0.56 -6.53
C SER A 75 -3.04 -0.38 -7.14
N LEU A 76 -4.13 -0.63 -6.42
CA LEU A 76 -5.26 -1.41 -6.91
C LEU A 76 -6.17 -0.61 -7.84
N LEU A 77 -5.97 0.71 -7.96
CA LEU A 77 -6.79 1.64 -8.74
C LEU A 77 -5.95 2.28 -9.86
N PRO A 78 -5.56 1.55 -10.93
CA PRO A 78 -4.77 2.12 -12.01
C PRO A 78 -5.41 3.35 -12.69
N GLU A 79 -6.74 3.47 -12.60
CA GLU A 79 -7.52 4.61 -13.07
C GLU A 79 -7.15 5.95 -12.43
N ILE A 80 -6.55 5.98 -11.23
CA ILE A 80 -6.14 7.24 -10.57
C ILE A 80 -5.04 7.98 -11.33
N SER A 81 -4.33 7.32 -12.25
CA SER A 81 -3.28 7.94 -13.07
C SER A 81 -3.83 8.59 -14.35
N LYS A 82 -5.16 8.54 -14.56
CA LYS A 82 -5.81 9.15 -15.73
C LYS A 82 -6.11 10.64 -15.46
N PRO A 83 -5.89 11.54 -16.43
CA PRO A 83 -6.27 12.93 -16.29
C PRO A 83 -7.76 13.08 -15.98
N GLY A 84 -8.09 13.96 -15.03
CA GLY A 84 -9.49 14.25 -14.65
C GLY A 84 -10.15 13.20 -13.76
N PHE A 85 -9.38 12.26 -13.19
CA PHE A 85 -9.91 11.34 -12.17
C PHE A 85 -10.32 12.12 -10.91
N ASN A 86 -11.51 11.85 -10.39
CA ASN A 86 -12.01 12.48 -9.17
C ASN A 86 -11.44 11.80 -7.92
N CYS A 87 -10.40 12.41 -7.32
CA CYS A 87 -9.81 11.89 -6.08
C CYS A 87 -10.66 12.10 -4.82
N ASP A 88 -11.73 12.90 -4.86
CA ASP A 88 -12.55 13.15 -3.67
C ASP A 88 -13.39 11.93 -3.26
N GLU A 89 -13.59 10.98 -4.18
CA GLU A 89 -14.36 9.74 -4.00
C GLU A 89 -13.49 8.48 -4.03
N VAL A 90 -12.16 8.61 -3.96
CA VAL A 90 -11.24 7.47 -4.12
C VAL A 90 -11.47 6.36 -3.07
N ASP A 91 -11.89 6.74 -1.86
CA ASP A 91 -12.23 5.80 -0.79
C ASP A 91 -13.49 4.97 -1.13
N ILE A 92 -14.51 5.62 -1.67
CA ILE A 92 -15.75 4.97 -2.13
C ILE A 92 -15.43 4.01 -3.27
N ILE A 93 -14.62 4.45 -4.25
CA ILE A 93 -14.20 3.65 -5.39
C ILE A 93 -13.41 2.41 -4.93
N TYR A 94 -12.45 2.59 -4.01
CA TYR A 94 -11.70 1.48 -3.43
C TYR A 94 -12.63 0.47 -2.74
N ASN A 95 -13.51 0.94 -1.86
CA ASN A 95 -14.43 0.10 -1.10
C ASN A 95 -15.34 -0.70 -2.05
N ASN A 96 -15.92 -0.05 -3.06
CA ASN A 96 -16.79 -0.70 -4.05
C ASN A 96 -16.05 -1.75 -4.90
N LYS A 97 -14.73 -1.62 -5.09
CA LYS A 97 -13.91 -2.60 -5.83
C LYS A 97 -13.57 -3.82 -4.98
N ASN A 98 -13.38 -3.64 -3.67
CA ASN A 98 -12.97 -4.70 -2.74
C ASN A 98 -14.13 -5.40 -2.01
N LEU A 99 -15.35 -4.87 -2.15
CA LEU A 99 -16.59 -5.50 -1.67
C LEU A 99 -17.27 -6.43 -2.70
N LYS A 100 -16.74 -6.51 -3.93
CA LYS A 100 -17.22 -7.40 -5.00
C LYS A 100 -16.52 -8.75 -4.92
#